data_AF-A0A068VMM5-F1
#
_entry.id   AF-A0A068VMM5-F1
#
_cell.length_a   1.000
_cell.length_b   1.000
_cell.length_c   1.000
_cell.angle_alpha   90.00
_cell.angle_beta   90.00
_cell.angle_gamma   90.00
#
_symmetry.space_group_name_H-M   'P 1'
#
loop_
_entity.id
_entity.type
_entity.pdbx_description
1 polymer ?
#
loop_
_entity_poly.entity_id
_entity_poly.type
_entity_poly.pdbx_seq_one_letter_code
_entity_poly.pdbx_strand_id
1 'polypeptide(L)'
;MDAIIQAPYDATVRLMLASLERNLLPDAVIRRLTRLLLAGRLRSGYKPTSEQQLSDLLAFAHSLREMPTAIQTEVPKSQHYELPTSFFKLVLGEHLKYSCCLFLDKSKTLEDAEKAMLELYCERSQIKDGHTVLDVGCGWGSLALY
;
A
#
# COMPACT_ATOMS: atom_id res chain seq x y z
N MET A 1 -31.73 16.89 -0.95
CA MET A 1 -31.61 16.13 0.33
C MET A 1 -30.14 15.80 0.63
N ASP A 2 -29.29 15.65 -0.39
CA ASP A 2 -27.86 15.31 -0.24
C ASP A 2 -27.00 16.40 0.44
N ALA A 3 -27.23 17.68 0.15
CA ALA A 3 -26.43 18.77 0.73
C ALA A 3 -26.55 18.92 2.26
N ILE A 4 -27.70 18.51 2.83
CA ILE A 4 -27.99 18.64 4.27
C ILE A 4 -27.22 17.59 5.09
N ILE A 5 -26.94 16.43 4.50
CA ILE A 5 -26.16 15.35 5.15
C ILE A 5 -24.66 15.51 4.87
N GLN A 6 -24.30 16.14 3.75
CA GLN A 6 -22.90 16.34 3.34
C GLN A 6 -22.13 17.28 4.29
N ALA A 7 -22.72 18.41 4.67
CA ALA A 7 -22.07 19.39 5.54
C ALA A 7 -21.69 18.82 6.94
N PRO A 8 -22.57 18.12 7.68
CA PRO A 8 -22.20 17.51 8.95
C PRO A 8 -21.23 16.33 8.80
N TYR A 9 -21.30 15.59 7.68
CA TYR A 9 -20.32 14.54 7.37
C TYR A 9 -18.92 15.13 7.16
N ASP A 10 -18.79 16.16 6.32
CA ASP A 10 -17.51 16.81 6.04
C ASP A 10 -16.90 17.45 7.30
N ALA A 11 -17.72 18.08 8.13
CA ALA A 11 -17.27 18.65 9.41
C ALA A 11 -16.75 17.56 10.35
N THR A 12 -17.44 16.42 10.43
CA THR A 12 -17.01 15.28 11.25
C THR A 12 -15.70 14.67 10.73
N VAL A 13 -15.56 14.50 9.42
CA VAL A 13 -14.34 13.99 8.79
C VAL A 13 -13.16 14.92 9.08
N ARG A 14 -13.34 16.23 8.89
CA ARG A 14 -12.29 17.24 9.17
C ARG A 14 -11.85 17.19 10.63
N LEU A 15 -12.79 17.10 11.58
CA LEU A 15 -12.48 17.01 13.00
C LEU A 15 -11.67 15.73 13.33
N MET A 16 -12.07 14.60 12.76
CA MET A 16 -11.38 13.33 12.97
C MET A 16 -9.96 13.34 12.37
N LEU A 17 -9.79 13.90 11.17
CA LEU A 17 -8.47 14.06 10.54
C LEU A 17 -7.56 14.97 11.39
N ALA A 18 -8.07 16.13 11.82
CA ALA A 18 -7.30 17.03 12.69
C ALA A 18 -6.92 16.38 14.03
N SER A 19 -7.77 15.48 14.55
CA SER A 19 -7.47 14.73 15.77
C SER A 19 -6.38 13.66 15.56
N LEU A 20 -6.36 13.01 14.39
CA LEU A 20 -5.32 12.06 13.99
C LEU A 20 -3.97 12.77 13.79
N GLU A 21 -3.95 13.88 13.05
CA GLU A 21 -2.74 14.68 12.79
C GLU A 21 -2.08 15.19 14.07
N ARG A 22 -2.89 15.48 15.10
CA ARG A 22 -2.42 15.93 16.42
C ARG A 22 -2.14 14.78 17.40
N ASN A 23 -2.21 13.52 16.95
CA ASN A 23 -2.00 12.33 17.76
C ASN A 23 -2.87 12.28 19.03
N LEU A 24 -4.14 12.73 18.93
CA LEU A 24 -5.06 12.82 20.08
C LEU A 24 -5.85 11.53 20.31
N LEU A 25 -5.84 10.60 19.36
CA LEU A 25 -6.61 9.37 19.42
C LEU A 25 -5.74 8.19 19.85
N PRO A 26 -6.17 7.38 20.85
CA PRO A 26 -5.44 6.17 21.20
C PRO A 26 -5.38 5.15 20.06
N ASP A 27 -4.26 4.43 19.97
CA ASP A 27 -4.01 3.37 18.98
C ASP A 27 -5.17 2.37 18.82
N ALA A 28 -5.75 1.94 19.94
CA ALA A 28 -6.87 1.00 19.92
C ALA A 28 -8.11 1.57 19.22
N VAL A 29 -8.35 2.88 19.38
CA VAL A 29 -9.45 3.60 18.72
C VAL A 29 -9.16 3.70 17.23
N ILE A 30 -7.96 4.13 16.84
CA ILE A 30 -7.53 4.22 15.43
C ILE A 30 -7.71 2.86 14.76
N ARG A 31 -7.19 1.78 15.35
CA ARG A 31 -7.31 0.41 14.82
C ARG A 31 -8.77 -0.04 14.68
N ARG A 32 -9.64 0.30 15.64
CA ARG A 32 -11.07 -0.04 15.57
C ARG A 32 -11.76 0.70 14.42
N LEU A 33 -11.53 2.00 14.29
CA LEU A 33 -12.10 2.82 13.22
C LEU A 33 -11.62 2.35 11.84
N THR A 34 -10.33 2.07 11.67
CA THR A 34 -9.79 1.49 10.44
C THR A 34 -10.47 0.17 10.08
N ARG A 35 -10.67 -0.75 11.04
CA ARG A 35 -11.38 -2.02 10.79
C ARG A 35 -12.84 -1.80 10.38
N LEU A 36 -13.52 -0.78 10.92
CA LEU A 36 -14.89 -0.45 10.50
C LEU A 36 -14.95 0.03 9.05
N LEU A 37 -13.99 0.87 8.63
CA LEU A 37 -13.88 1.34 7.24
C LEU A 37 -13.55 0.17 6.29
N LEU A 38 -12.61 -0.69 6.68
CA LEU A 38 -12.29 -1.90 5.91
C LEU A 38 -13.50 -2.83 5.80
N ALA A 39 -14.25 -3.06 6.87
CA ALA A 39 -15.48 -3.85 6.83
C ALA A 39 -16.55 -3.22 5.92
N GLY A 40 -16.67 -1.89 5.91
CA GLY A 40 -17.51 -1.16 4.96
C GLY A 40 -17.09 -1.42 3.52
N ARG A 41 -15.78 -1.35 3.22
CA ARG A 41 -15.25 -1.63 1.89
C ARG A 41 -15.50 -3.08 1.47
N LEU A 42 -15.26 -4.05 2.35
CA LEU A 42 -15.54 -5.47 2.08
C LEU A 42 -17.02 -5.68 1.75
N ARG A 43 -17.94 -5.13 2.55
CA ARG A 43 -19.38 -5.20 2.26
C ARG A 43 -19.76 -4.59 0.91
N SER A 44 -19.11 -3.50 0.51
CA SER A 44 -19.34 -2.89 -0.81
C SER A 44 -18.75 -3.68 -1.98
N GLY A 45 -17.66 -4.41 -1.73
CA GLY A 45 -16.91 -5.13 -2.76
C GLY A 45 -17.43 -6.54 -3.04
N TYR A 46 -17.92 -7.23 -2.00
CA TYR A 46 -18.50 -8.58 -2.15
C TYR A 46 -19.87 -8.52 -2.79
N LYS A 47 -20.06 -9.32 -3.85
CA LYS A 47 -21.35 -9.50 -4.51
C LYS A 47 -22.03 -10.79 -4.02
N PRO A 48 -23.37 -10.84 -4.03
CA PRO A 48 -24.14 -12.03 -3.62
C PRO A 48 -23.78 -13.32 -4.35
N THR A 49 -23.35 -13.26 -5.62
CA THR A 49 -22.99 -14.45 -6.41
C THR A 49 -21.63 -14.32 -7.09
N SER A 50 -21.03 -15.46 -7.41
CA SER A 50 -19.77 -15.55 -8.17
C SER A 50 -19.86 -14.91 -9.55
N GLU A 51 -21.01 -15.04 -10.24
CA GLU A 51 -21.23 -14.46 -11.56
C GLU A 51 -21.23 -12.93 -11.48
N GLN A 52 -21.89 -12.37 -10.46
CA GLN A 52 -21.89 -10.93 -10.23
C GLN A 52 -20.49 -10.43 -9.85
N GLN A 53 -19.75 -11.19 -9.04
CA GLN A 53 -18.38 -10.85 -8.67
C GLN A 53 -17.44 -10.84 -9.89
N LEU A 54 -17.58 -11.83 -10.78
CA LEU A 54 -16.83 -11.88 -12.04
C LEU A 54 -17.24 -10.73 -12.97
N SER A 55 -18.52 -10.44 -13.09
CA SER A 55 -19.02 -9.34 -13.91
C SER A 55 -18.46 -7.98 -13.45
N ASP A 56 -18.42 -7.73 -12.14
CA ASP A 56 -17.83 -6.52 -11.55
C ASP A 56 -16.32 -6.43 -11.82
N LEU A 57 -15.59 -7.55 -11.68
CA LEU A 57 -14.16 -7.64 -12.02
C LEU A 57 -13.89 -7.35 -13.50
N LEU A 58 -14.67 -7.94 -14.40
CA LEU A 58 -14.52 -7.73 -15.84
C LEU A 58 -14.85 -6.28 -16.22
N ALA A 59 -15.92 -5.71 -15.66
CA ALA A 59 -16.26 -4.31 -15.86
C ALA A 59 -15.13 -3.38 -15.41
N PHE A 60 -14.54 -3.65 -14.24
CA PHE A 60 -13.37 -2.90 -13.77
C PHE A 60 -12.17 -3.07 -14.72
N ALA A 61 -11.83 -4.30 -15.11
CA ALA A 61 -10.72 -4.56 -16.03
C ALA A 61 -10.91 -3.89 -17.40
N HIS A 62 -12.14 -3.86 -17.92
CA HIS A 62 -12.47 -3.13 -19.14
C HIS A 62 -12.32 -1.62 -18.95
N SER A 63 -12.78 -1.06 -17.83
CA SER A 63 -12.63 0.37 -17.56
C SER A 63 -11.17 0.83 -17.53
N LEU A 64 -10.26 -0.01 -17.02
CA LEU A 64 -8.82 0.28 -16.98
C LEU A 64 -8.18 0.37 -18.37
N ARG A 65 -8.72 -0.33 -19.38
CA ARG A 65 -8.16 -0.31 -20.75
C ARG A 65 -8.33 1.02 -21.44
N GLU A 66 -9.37 1.77 -21.07
CA GLU A 66 -9.67 3.09 -21.61
C GLU A 66 -8.91 4.21 -20.86
N MET A 67 -8.20 3.88 -19.78
CA MET A 67 -7.45 4.83 -18.97
C MET A 67 -6.02 4.99 -19.49
N PRO A 68 -5.39 6.18 -19.30
CA PRO A 68 -3.97 6.32 -19.56
C PRO A 68 -3.16 5.44 -18.59
N THR A 69 -1.93 5.11 -18.97
CA THR A 69 -1.02 4.25 -18.17
C THR A 69 -0.85 4.73 -16.72
N ALA A 70 -0.85 6.03 -16.49
CA ALA A 70 -0.87 6.62 -15.17
C ALA A 70 -1.66 7.94 -15.17
N ILE A 71 -2.33 8.23 -14.06
CA ILE A 71 -3.04 9.48 -13.79
C ILE A 71 -2.34 10.13 -12.59
N GLN A 72 -2.21 11.46 -12.58
CA GLN A 72 -1.60 12.22 -11.49
C GLN A 72 -0.14 11.79 -11.16
N THR A 73 0.76 11.79 -12.14
CA THR A 73 2.15 11.28 -11.97
C THR A 73 3.02 12.08 -11.02
N GLU A 74 2.70 13.34 -10.74
CA GLU A 74 3.51 14.24 -9.91
C GLU A 74 3.11 14.26 -8.42
N VAL A 75 1.85 13.93 -8.11
CA VAL A 75 1.33 13.99 -6.73
C VAL A 75 1.95 12.90 -5.84
N PRO A 76 2.07 11.63 -6.27
CA PRO A 76 2.73 10.59 -5.48
C PRO A 76 4.21 10.88 -5.21
N LYS A 77 4.93 11.48 -6.17
CA LYS A 77 6.35 11.85 -6.03
C LYS A 77 6.54 12.80 -4.84
N SER A 78 5.83 13.93 -4.89
CA SER A 78 5.95 15.01 -3.90
C SER A 78 5.40 14.65 -2.51
N GLN A 79 4.39 13.78 -2.42
CA GLN A 79 3.79 13.43 -1.13
C GLN A 79 4.48 12.27 -0.39
N HIS A 80 5.12 11.34 -1.10
CA HIS A 80 5.59 10.08 -0.49
C HIS A 80 7.06 9.73 -0.76
N TYR A 81 7.66 10.19 -1.86
CA TYR A 81 9.01 9.77 -2.27
C TYR A 81 10.09 10.85 -2.06
N GLU A 82 9.73 12.07 -1.66
CA GLU A 82 10.66 13.19 -1.42
C GLU A 82 11.06 13.39 0.07
N LEU A 83 10.66 12.48 0.97
CA LEU A 83 11.15 12.51 2.35
C LEU A 83 12.65 12.16 2.39
N PRO A 84 13.45 12.77 3.30
CA PRO A 84 14.87 12.50 3.39
C PRO A 84 15.18 11.01 3.63
N THR A 85 16.17 10.46 2.95
CA THR A 85 16.59 9.05 3.14
C THR A 85 17.01 8.75 4.58
N SER A 86 17.49 9.75 5.33
CA SER A 86 17.82 9.60 6.76
C SER A 86 16.61 9.22 7.60
N PHE A 87 15.40 9.63 7.25
CA PHE A 87 14.17 9.19 7.91
C PHE A 87 13.91 7.71 7.65
N PHE A 88 14.02 7.27 6.40
CA PHE A 88 13.77 5.87 6.03
C PHE A 88 14.77 4.89 6.66
N LYS A 89 16.01 5.31 6.86
CA LYS A 89 17.01 4.54 7.63
C LYS A 89 16.61 4.28 9.09
N LEU A 90 15.65 5.03 9.64
CA LEU A 90 15.15 4.82 11.00
C LEU A 90 13.95 3.87 11.07
N VAL A 91 13.22 3.69 9.96
CA VAL A 91 11.93 2.97 9.95
C VAL A 91 11.91 1.74 9.05
N LEU A 92 12.90 1.58 8.17
CA LEU A 92 13.09 0.40 7.30
C LEU A 92 14.30 -0.41 7.77
N GLY A 93 14.42 -1.64 7.27
CA GLY A 93 15.58 -2.48 7.53
C GLY A 93 16.79 -2.09 6.69
N GLU A 94 17.85 -2.89 6.81
CA GLU A 94 19.15 -2.66 6.18
C GLU A 94 19.08 -2.49 4.66
N HIS A 95 18.15 -3.18 3.99
CA HIS A 95 18.01 -3.11 2.54
C HIS A 95 17.15 -1.93 2.08
N LEU A 96 16.64 -1.10 3.00
CA LEU A 96 15.71 0.00 2.71
C LEU A 96 14.52 -0.44 1.85
N LYS A 97 13.98 -1.63 2.16
CA LYS A 97 12.93 -2.25 1.34
C LYS A 97 11.58 -1.62 1.66
N TYR A 98 11.19 -0.63 0.87
CA TYR A 98 9.91 0.05 1.02
C TYR A 98 8.76 -0.67 0.28
N SER A 99 8.60 -1.95 0.58
CA SER A 99 7.52 -2.82 0.10
C SER A 99 7.36 -4.03 1.04
N CYS A 100 6.29 -4.82 0.88
CA CYS A 100 5.96 -5.93 1.79
C CYS A 100 7.13 -6.91 2.03
N CYS A 101 7.41 -7.23 3.29
CA CYS A 101 8.41 -8.22 3.72
C CYS A 101 7.78 -9.61 3.94
N LEU A 102 8.61 -10.64 4.14
CA LEU A 102 8.18 -12.03 4.34
C LEU A 102 8.69 -12.50 5.69
N PHE A 103 7.76 -12.60 6.64
CA PHE A 103 8.06 -13.15 7.95
C PHE A 103 7.88 -14.66 7.93
N LEU A 104 9.00 -15.39 7.95
CA LEU A 104 9.04 -16.84 8.15
C LEU A 104 9.16 -17.16 9.65
N ASP A 105 8.92 -18.40 10.05
CA ASP A 105 9.10 -18.81 11.47
C ASP A 105 10.50 -18.52 12.02
N LYS A 106 11.51 -18.57 11.14
CA LYS A 106 12.90 -18.23 11.43
C LYS A 106 13.19 -16.72 11.48
N SER A 107 12.33 -15.87 10.93
CA SER A 107 12.50 -14.42 10.95
C SER A 107 12.27 -13.88 12.36
N LYS A 108 13.27 -13.21 12.93
CA LYS A 108 13.19 -12.57 14.25
C LYS A 108 13.17 -11.05 14.17
N THR A 109 13.59 -10.50 13.03
CA THR A 109 13.77 -9.07 12.81
C THR A 109 13.12 -8.62 11.50
N LEU A 110 13.06 -7.30 11.27
CA LEU A 110 12.60 -6.74 9.99
C LEU A 110 13.61 -7.07 8.89
N GLU A 111 14.89 -7.02 9.21
CA GLU A 111 16.02 -7.34 8.33
C GLU A 111 15.94 -8.78 7.82
N ASP A 112 15.64 -9.74 8.71
CA ASP A 112 15.40 -11.13 8.31
C ASP A 112 14.25 -11.25 7.30
N ALA A 113 13.20 -10.45 7.49
CA ALA A 113 12.01 -10.49 6.66
C ALA A 113 12.19 -9.76 5.32
N GLU A 114 13.01 -8.71 5.27
CA GLU A 114 13.45 -8.07 4.03
C GLU A 114 14.24 -9.06 3.19
N LYS A 115 15.28 -9.66 3.77
CA LYS A 115 16.12 -10.65 3.11
C LYS A 115 15.31 -11.82 2.58
N ALA A 116 14.43 -12.40 3.39
CA ALA A 116 13.58 -13.53 2.98
C ALA A 116 12.69 -13.18 1.76
N MET A 117 12.22 -11.93 1.64
CA MET A 117 11.50 -11.51 0.43
C MET A 117 12.39 -11.36 -0.78
N LEU A 118 13.57 -10.77 -0.62
CA LEU A 118 14.51 -10.56 -1.71
C LEU A 118 15.00 -11.91 -2.26
N GLU A 119 15.29 -12.88 -1.40
CA GLU A 119 15.56 -14.28 -1.78
C GLU A 119 14.39 -14.87 -2.59
N LEU A 120 13.15 -14.67 -2.12
CA LEU A 120 11.96 -15.18 -2.81
C LEU A 120 11.75 -14.52 -4.19
N TYR A 121 12.11 -13.24 -4.34
CA TYR A 121 12.08 -12.56 -5.63
C TYR A 121 13.07 -13.22 -6.60
N CYS A 122 14.31 -13.44 -6.19
CA CYS A 122 15.32 -14.12 -7.00
C CYS A 122 14.91 -15.56 -7.36
N GLU A 123 14.37 -16.32 -6.40
CA GLU A 123 13.88 -17.68 -6.62
C GLU A 123 12.76 -17.72 -7.67
N ARG A 124 11.73 -16.88 -7.51
CA ARG A 124 10.54 -16.89 -8.38
C ARG A 124 10.81 -16.30 -9.76
N SER A 125 11.69 -15.30 -9.83
CA SER A 125 12.13 -14.74 -11.11
C SER A 125 13.15 -15.61 -11.84
N GLN A 126 13.71 -16.62 -11.15
CA GLN A 126 14.73 -17.53 -11.67
C GLN A 126 15.95 -16.77 -12.24
N ILE A 127 16.33 -15.66 -11.59
CA ILE A 127 17.52 -14.91 -11.96
C ILE A 127 18.76 -15.80 -11.75
N LYS A 128 19.68 -15.72 -12.70
CA LYS A 128 20.94 -16.45 -12.70
C LYS A 128 22.08 -15.49 -13.02
N ASP A 129 23.28 -15.90 -12.62
CA ASP A 129 24.50 -15.17 -12.96
C ASP A 129 24.60 -14.97 -14.48
N GLY A 130 25.07 -13.79 -14.89
CA GLY A 130 25.14 -13.35 -16.29
C GLY A 130 23.83 -12.80 -16.89
N HIS A 131 22.70 -12.82 -16.18
CA HIS A 131 21.47 -12.16 -16.65
C HIS A 131 21.60 -10.62 -16.59
N THR A 132 20.93 -9.94 -17.52
CA THR A 132 20.66 -8.50 -17.42
C THR A 132 19.29 -8.28 -16.79
N VAL A 133 19.22 -7.49 -15.71
CA VAL A 133 18.00 -7.30 -14.91
C VAL A 133 17.56 -5.83 -14.96
N LEU A 134 16.25 -5.60 -15.12
CA LEU A 134 15.62 -4.29 -15.01
C LEU A 134 14.66 -4.29 -13.81
N ASP A 135 14.94 -3.45 -12.81
CA ASP A 135 14.07 -3.23 -11.64
C ASP A 135 13.27 -1.92 -11.81
N VAL A 136 12.00 -2.04 -12.19
CA VAL A 136 11.13 -0.89 -12.49
C VAL A 136 10.52 -0.35 -11.21
N GLY A 137 10.84 0.89 -10.85
CA GLY A 137 10.40 1.48 -9.57
C GLY A 137 11.24 0.98 -8.38
N CYS A 138 12.55 0.86 -8.58
CA CYS A 138 13.50 0.23 -7.66
C CYS A 138 13.64 0.88 -6.27
N GLY A 139 13.06 2.08 -6.05
CA GLY A 139 13.21 2.82 -4.80
C GLY A 139 14.67 3.11 -4.48
N TRP A 140 15.16 2.63 -3.33
CA TRP A 140 16.57 2.71 -2.94
C TRP A 140 17.45 1.60 -3.53
N GLY A 141 16.93 0.79 -4.46
CA GLY A 141 17.64 -0.31 -5.09
C GLY A 141 17.69 -1.57 -4.22
N SER A 142 16.68 -1.79 -3.36
CA SER A 142 16.70 -2.90 -2.39
C SER A 142 16.89 -4.27 -3.05
N LEU A 143 16.33 -4.49 -4.26
CA LEU A 143 16.53 -5.72 -5.03
C LEU A 143 17.77 -5.63 -5.92
N ALA A 144 18.02 -4.49 -6.56
CA ALA A 144 19.15 -4.33 -7.47
C ALA A 144 20.53 -4.46 -6.78
N LEU A 145 20.61 -4.16 -5.47
CA LEU A 145 21.83 -4.26 -4.66
C LEU A 145 21.94 -5.57 -3.87
N TYR A 146 20.87 -6.39 -3.85
CA TYR A 146 20.80 -7.65 -3.11
C TYR A 146 21.44 -8.79 -3.90
#